data_AF-A0A3B9HK75-F1
#
_entry.id   AF-A0A3B9HK75-F1
#
_cell.length_a   1.000
_cell.length_b   1.000
_cell.length_c   1.000
_cell.angle_alpha   90.00
_cell.angle_beta   90.00
_cell.angle_gamma   90.00
#
_symmetry.space_group_name_H-M   'P 1'
#
loop_
_entity.id
_entity.type
_entity.pdbx_description
1 polymer ?
#
loop_
_entity_poly.entity_id
_entity_poly.type
_entity_poly.pdbx_seq_one_letter_code
_entity_poly.pdbx_strand_id
1 'polypeptide(L)'
;FLAQMHLVPLDLSQQLTIVVMATLISIGTAPVPGVGLIMLIIVLESVGLNPMWIAIILPIDRPLDMLRTLVNITGDAAVTASVASTEGELQFQRKDSIDNFDV
;
A
#
# COMPACT_ATOMS: atom_id res chain seq x y z
N PHE A 1 -5.75 6.26 14.46
CA PHE A 1 -6.15 5.06 15.21
C PHE A 1 -5.40 4.91 16.53
N LEU A 2 -4.11 4.53 16.56
CA LEU A 2 -3.40 4.23 17.81
C LEU A 2 -3.40 5.41 18.81
N ALA A 3 -3.06 6.63 18.36
CA ALA A 3 -3.11 7.82 19.21
C ALA A 3 -4.52 8.09 19.79
N GLN A 4 -5.57 7.88 18.99
CA GLN A 4 -6.96 8.07 19.42
C GLN A 4 -7.38 7.01 20.44
N MET A 5 -6.98 5.74 20.27
CA MET A 5 -7.26 4.68 21.24
C MET A 5 -6.61 4.93 22.60
N HIS A 6 -5.41 5.52 22.61
CA HIS A 6 -4.70 5.88 23.83
C HIS A 6 -5.03 7.30 24.35
N LEU A 7 -6.06 7.95 23.78
CA LEU A 7 -6.51 9.30 24.15
C LEU A 7 -5.40 10.36 24.10
N VAL A 8 -4.41 10.18 23.21
CA VAL A 8 -3.33 11.13 22.98
C VAL A 8 -3.74 12.07 21.86
N PRO A 9 -3.86 13.39 22.12
CA PRO A 9 -4.14 14.36 21.06
C PRO A 9 -2.94 14.47 20.12
N LEU A 10 -3.22 14.47 18.82
CA LEU A 10 -2.22 14.77 17.79
C LEU A 10 -2.44 16.18 17.28
N ASP A 11 -1.41 17.02 17.38
CA ASP A 11 -1.42 18.34 16.78
C ASP A 11 -1.33 18.24 15.23
N LEU A 12 -1.59 19.36 14.55
CA LEU A 12 -1.58 19.38 13.09
C LEU A 12 -0.18 19.11 12.51
N SER A 13 0.88 19.54 13.20
CA SER A 13 2.27 19.29 12.80
C SER A 13 2.62 17.81 12.83
N GLN A 14 2.23 17.08 13.88
CA GLN A 14 2.43 15.65 14.04
C GLN A 14 1.68 14.87 12.98
N GLN A 15 0.45 15.27 12.65
CA GLN A 15 -0.31 14.64 11.56
C GLN A 15 0.38 14.83 10.22
N LEU A 16 0.90 16.04 9.93
CA LEU A 16 1.66 16.30 8.72
C LEU A 16 2.95 15.47 8.68
N THR A 17 3.68 15.40 9.80
CA THR A 17 4.88 14.56 9.93
C THR A 17 4.56 13.10 9.63
N ILE A 18 3.45 12.55 10.17
CA ILE A 18 3.03 11.18 9.90
C ILE A 18 2.82 10.95 8.40
N VAL A 19 2.14 11.88 7.71
CA VAL A 19 1.88 11.75 6.26
C VAL A 19 3.19 11.79 5.49
N VAL A 20 4.05 12.78 5.75
CA VAL A 20 5.33 12.92 5.06
C VAL A 20 6.22 11.70 5.29
N MET A 21 6.36 11.26 6.55
CA MET A 21 7.16 10.08 6.90
C MET A 21 6.62 8.82 6.26
N ALA A 22 5.30 8.59 6.29
CA ALA A 22 4.68 7.44 5.66
C ALA A 22 4.92 7.42 4.14
N THR A 23 4.82 8.56 3.47
CA THR A 23 5.11 8.67 2.04
C THR A 23 6.58 8.37 1.73
N LEU A 24 7.51 8.93 2.50
CA LEU A 24 8.95 8.68 2.31
C LEU A 24 9.30 7.20 2.52
N ILE A 25 8.77 6.60 3.58
CA ILE A 25 8.96 5.17 3.90
C ILE A 25 8.37 4.30 2.78
N SER A 26 7.22 4.68 2.22
CA SER A 26 6.57 3.93 1.13
C SER A 26 7.44 3.82 -0.13
N ILE A 27 8.28 4.82 -0.42
CA ILE A 27 9.20 4.78 -1.58
C ILE A 27 10.44 3.93 -1.25
N GLY A 28 10.93 4.00 -0.01
CA GLY A 28 12.18 3.35 0.41
C GLY A 28 12.08 1.87 0.77
N THR A 29 10.87 1.29 0.80
CA THR A 29 10.65 -0.07 1.30
C THR A 29 10.46 -1.07 0.18
N ALA A 30 11.32 -2.08 0.08
CA ALA A 30 11.16 -3.19 -0.86
C ALA A 30 9.93 -4.06 -0.50
N PRO A 31 9.24 -4.66 -1.49
CA PRO A 31 8.05 -5.48 -1.25
C PRO A 31 8.44 -6.82 -0.62
N VAL A 32 8.38 -6.89 0.71
CA VAL A 32 8.62 -8.11 1.49
C VAL A 32 7.45 -8.33 2.48
N PRO A 33 6.97 -9.57 2.67
CA PRO A 33 5.92 -9.87 3.63
C PRO A 33 6.30 -9.45 5.07
N GLY A 34 5.35 -8.88 5.81
CA GLY A 34 5.53 -8.54 7.24
C GLY A 34 6.28 -7.22 7.53
N VAL A 35 6.65 -6.44 6.51
CA VAL A 35 7.32 -5.14 6.72
C VAL A 35 6.36 -4.06 7.24
N GLY A 36 5.04 -4.28 7.14
CA GLY A 36 4.00 -3.35 7.56
C GLY A 36 4.14 -2.84 9.00
N LEU A 37 4.41 -3.74 9.95
CA LEU A 37 4.56 -3.37 11.36
C LEU A 37 5.84 -2.58 11.63
N ILE A 38 6.93 -2.92 10.94
CA ILE A 38 8.22 -2.22 11.09
C ILE A 38 8.07 -0.77 10.64
N MET A 39 7.41 -0.53 9.50
CA MET A 39 7.12 0.83 9.03
C MET A 39 6.27 1.61 10.04
N LEU A 40 5.28 0.96 10.66
CA LEU A 40 4.44 1.59 11.65
C LEU A 40 5.22 2.00 12.90
N ILE A 41 6.18 1.19 13.37
CA ILE A 41 7.07 1.54 14.49
C ILE A 41 7.81 2.85 14.18
N ILE A 42 8.44 2.95 13.01
CA ILE A 42 9.22 4.12 12.60
C ILE A 42 8.32 5.38 12.57
N VAL A 43 7.09 5.25 12.06
CA VAL A 43 6.14 6.37 12.02
C VAL A 43 5.72 6.80 13.43
N LEU A 44 5.46 5.86 14.35
CA LEU A 44 5.10 6.19 15.73
C LEU A 44 6.23 6.89 16.48
N GLU A 45 7.47 6.40 16.32
CA GLU A 45 8.66 7.00 16.92
C GLU A 45 8.90 8.42 16.39
N SER A 46 8.62 8.68 15.10
CA SER A 46 8.79 10.00 14.48
C SER A 46 7.95 11.12 15.12
N VAL A 47 6.85 10.76 15.79
CA VAL A 47 5.96 11.71 16.50
C VAL A 47 5.98 11.51 18.02
N GLY A 48 6.91 10.71 18.54
CA GLY A 48 7.10 10.49 19.98
C GLY A 48 6.03 9.60 20.63
N LEU A 49 5.34 8.77 19.85
CA LEU A 49 4.37 7.81 20.37
C LEU A 49 5.04 6.49 20.77
N ASN A 50 4.44 5.77 21.71
CA ASN A 50 4.98 4.50 22.18
C ASN A 50 4.83 3.42 21.09
N PRO A 51 5.92 2.85 20.55
CA PRO A 51 5.85 1.86 19.50
C PRO A 51 5.22 0.54 19.96
N MET A 52 5.21 0.24 21.27
CA MET A 52 4.59 -0.99 21.78
C MET A 52 3.08 -1.07 21.55
N TRP A 53 2.42 0.05 21.23
CA TRP A 53 0.99 0.06 20.90
C TRP A 53 0.64 -0.77 19.65
N ILE A 54 1.62 -1.11 18.80
CA ILE A 54 1.41 -2.03 17.67
C ILE A 54 0.95 -3.43 18.11
N ALA A 55 1.15 -3.81 19.39
CA ALA A 55 0.75 -5.11 19.90
C ALA A 55 -0.74 -5.41 19.67
N ILE A 56 -1.58 -4.36 19.64
CA ILE A 56 -3.03 -4.47 19.37
C ILE A 56 -3.31 -4.82 17.89
N ILE A 57 -2.38 -4.53 16.99
CA ILE A 57 -2.50 -4.76 15.54
C ILE A 57 -1.96 -6.15 15.15
N LEU A 58 -1.12 -6.79 16.00
CA LEU A 58 -0.57 -8.12 15.73
C LEU A 58 -1.60 -9.18 15.29
N PRO A 59 -2.81 -9.28 15.89
CA PRO A 59 -3.79 -10.30 15.49
C PRO A 59 -4.29 -10.14 14.05
N ILE A 60 -4.26 -8.93 13.51
CA ILE A 60 -4.77 -8.60 12.17
C ILE A 60 -3.66 -8.29 11.16
N ASP A 61 -2.39 -8.36 11.58
CA ASP A 61 -1.25 -8.02 10.72
C ASP A 61 -1.25 -8.83 9.42
N ARG A 62 -1.48 -10.14 9.48
CA ARG A 62 -1.47 -11.01 8.30
C ARG A 62 -2.54 -10.65 7.26
N PRO A 63 -3.84 -10.52 7.62
CA PRO A 63 -4.83 -9.98 6.70
C PRO A 63 -4.48 -8.60 6.15
N LEU A 64 -4.00 -7.68 6.99
CA LEU A 64 -3.64 -6.32 6.56
C LEU A 64 -2.46 -6.30 5.57
N ASP A 65 -1.48 -7.17 5.78
CA ASP A 65 -0.32 -7.35 4.90
C ASP A 65 -0.77 -7.83 3.51
N MET A 66 -1.66 -8.84 3.47
CA MET A 66 -2.20 -9.38 2.22
C MET A 66 -3.07 -8.37 1.47
N LEU A 67 -3.88 -7.58 2.19
CA LEU A 67 -4.66 -6.51 1.56
C LEU A 67 -3.74 -5.46 0.96
N ARG A 68 -2.69 -5.05 1.67
CA ARG A 68 -1.72 -4.07 1.19
C ARG A 68 -1.04 -4.54 -0.10
N THR A 69 -0.59 -5.79 -0.16
CA THR A 69 0.03 -6.33 -1.39
C THR A 69 -0.97 -6.40 -2.54
N LEU A 70 -2.21 -6.80 -2.29
CA LEU A 70 -3.28 -6.85 -3.30
C LEU A 70 -3.55 -5.47 -3.91
N VAL A 71 -3.71 -4.43 -3.09
CA VAL A 71 -3.98 -3.08 -3.59
C VAL A 71 -2.77 -2.52 -4.35
N ASN A 72 -1.55 -2.78 -3.88
CA ASN A 72 -0.33 -2.34 -4.57
C ASN A 72 -0.21 -2.97 -5.97
N ILE A 73 -0.37 -4.30 -6.08
CA ILE A 73 -0.30 -5.00 -7.38
C ILE A 73 -1.41 -4.52 -8.32
N THR A 74 -2.62 -4.29 -7.79
CA THR A 74 -3.75 -3.76 -8.57
C THR A 74 -3.45 -2.35 -9.07
N GLY A 75 -2.82 -1.50 -8.25
CA GLY A 75 -2.36 -0.17 -8.63
C GLY A 75 -1.33 -0.21 -9.75
N ASP A 76 -0.33 -1.09 -9.65
CA ASP A 76 0.69 -1.28 -10.68
C ASP A 76 0.07 -1.72 -12.01
N ALA A 77 -0.89 -2.65 -11.98
CA ALA A 77 -1.62 -3.08 -13.17
C ALA A 77 -2.46 -1.93 -13.78
N ALA A 78 -3.13 -1.13 -12.95
CA ALA A 78 -3.91 0.01 -13.40
C ALA A 78 -3.04 1.10 -14.04
N VAL A 79 -1.90 1.43 -13.41
CA VAL A 79 -0.93 2.40 -13.96
C VAL A 79 -0.31 1.86 -15.25
N THR A 80 0.08 0.59 -15.29
CA THR A 80 0.62 -0.05 -16.50
C THR A 80 -0.38 0.02 -17.66
N ALA A 81 -1.64 -0.32 -17.42
CA ALA A 81 -2.70 -0.23 -18.43
C ALA A 81 -2.95 1.22 -18.86
N SER A 82 -2.98 2.16 -17.91
CA SER A 82 -3.13 3.59 -18.20
C SER A 82 -2.00 4.12 -19.08
N VAL A 83 -0.75 3.81 -18.74
CA VAL A 83 0.43 4.22 -19.52
C VAL A 83 0.45 3.56 -20.89
N ALA A 84 0.16 2.26 -20.98
CA ALA A 84 0.03 1.58 -22.26
C ALA A 84 -1.08 2.21 -23.13
N SER A 85 -2.18 2.70 -22.53
CA SER A 85 -3.22 3.42 -23.26
C SER A 85 -2.73 4.74 -23.81
N THR A 86 -1.98 5.52 -23.01
CA THR A 86 -1.52 6.84 -23.40
C THR A 86 -0.40 6.77 -24.44
N GLU A 87 0.43 5.72 -24.40
CA GLU A 87 1.50 5.47 -25.37
C GLU A 87 1.01 4.73 -26.64
N GLY A 88 -0.27 4.33 -26.70
CA GLY A 88 -0.82 3.59 -27.85
C GLY A 88 -0.41 2.11 -27.91
N GLU A 89 0.17 1.58 -26.85
CA GLU A 89 0.68 0.20 -26.71
C GLU A 89 -0.34 -0.78 -26.09
N LEU A 90 -1.56 -0.31 -25.76
CA LEU A 90 -2.67 -1.18 -25.35
C LEU A 90 -3.17 -2.01 -26.55
N GLN A 91 -2.47 -3.10 -26.85
CA GLN A 91 -2.89 -4.07 -27.85
C GLN A 91 -3.96 -5.00 -27.27
N PHE A 92 -5.23 -4.67 -27.50
CA PHE A 92 -6.29 -5.66 -27.40
C PHE A 92 -6.10 -6.67 -28.53
N GLN A 93 -5.38 -7.77 -28.25
CA GLN A 93 -5.35 -8.93 -29.14
C GLN A 93 -6.79 -9.47 -29.25
N ARG A 94 -7.48 -9.03 -30.30
CA ARG A 94 -8.73 -9.62 -30.77
C ARG A 94 -8.41 -11.08 -31.10
N LYS A 95 -8.92 -12.01 -30.29
CA LYS A 95 -8.80 -13.45 -30.53
C LYS A 95 -9.72 -13.82 -31.69
N ASP A 96 -9.28 -13.56 -32.92
CA ASP A 96 -9.93 -14.02 -34.15
C ASP A 96 -9.65 -15.52 -34.38
N SER A 97 -10.00 -16.37 -33.41
CA SER A 97 -9.68 -17.81 -33.44
C SER A 97 -10.89 -18.74 -33.52
N ILE A 98 -12.07 -18.28 -33.96
CA ILE A 98 -13.26 -19.14 -34.08
C ILE A 98 -14.00 -19.03 -35.43
N ASP A 99 -13.38 -18.46 -36.46
CA ASP A 99 -14.01 -18.34 -37.79
C ASP A 99 -13.35 -19.22 -38.88
N ASN A 100 -12.51 -20.20 -38.49
CA ASN A 100 -11.78 -21.04 -39.46
C ASN A 100 -12.06 -22.56 -39.33
N PHE A 101 -13.28 -22.93 -38.92
CA PHE A 101 -13.81 -24.30 -39.01
C PHE A 101 -14.98 -24.39 -40.00
N ASP A 102 -14.82 -23.77 -41.17
CA ASP A 102 -15.68 -24.01 -42.34
C ASP A 102 -14.84 -24.58 -43.49
N VAL A 103 -14.49 -25.88 -43.41
CA VAL A 103 -14.22 -26.74 -44.57
C VAL A 103 -14.61 -28.18 -44.25
#